data_AF-A0A3N5MV97-F1
#
_entry.id   AF-A0A3N5MV97-F1
#
_cell.length_a   1.000
_cell.length_b   1.000
_cell.length_c   1.000
_cell.angle_alpha   90.00
_cell.angle_beta   90.00
_cell.angle_gamma   90.00
#
_symmetry.space_group_name_H-M   'P 1'
#
loop_
_entity.id
_entity.type
_entity.pdbx_description
1 polymer ?
#
loop_
_entity_poly.entity_id
_entity_poly.type
_entity_poly.pdbx_seq_one_letter_code
_entity_poly.pdbx_strand_id
1 'polypeptide(L)'
;MQILDKKSMLLFVSCWLLLAILSLPSGASAAPGPQVSDAGAVFSDTFPLIENQFAVRQAHLAYLAVKEEVGMQATIRYIAAHNGSTGTLSTLMMKTGTSGLAIISAGSDRVLDEELENLRGFTRSFRGETDLQMTVIHGHTDELRAYVQSSVEGSDELQLHLDKYWRVRENTELAAFDLRVSRVQETIATLRENGYEITPAQEKLEEIVTMRTELATALRTRNNAGIELSHKKIHAISLEYARIIQILKSTGSSDSRLGQNIDQGIRVMTRSGMVNANLDQNGINTTHAKELVIQGKTQILAAQNFSRDHDEDGARAVLSDFRDTLKALRDTYRGILVREDLSQPVAQGVLSVAQALDITAAQMGAEIR
;
A
#
# COMPACT_ATOMS: atom_id res chain seq x y z
N MET A 1 -13.18 -15.48 -53.73
CA MET A 1 -12.90 -16.61 -52.82
C MET A 1 -11.45 -16.49 -52.36
N GLN A 2 -11.20 -15.59 -51.40
CA GLN A 2 -9.93 -15.46 -50.71
C GLN A 2 -10.25 -15.65 -49.23
N ILE A 3 -9.72 -16.73 -48.68
CA ILE A 3 -9.80 -17.06 -47.27
C ILE A 3 -8.90 -16.04 -46.56
N LEU A 4 -9.48 -14.92 -46.12
CA LEU A 4 -8.82 -14.02 -45.18
C LEU A 4 -8.88 -14.67 -43.80
N ASP A 5 -7.84 -15.46 -43.59
CA ASP A 5 -7.23 -15.97 -42.37
C ASP A 5 -7.94 -15.67 -41.03
N LYS A 6 -8.51 -16.73 -40.43
CA LYS A 6 -9.00 -16.76 -39.03
C LYS A 6 -7.92 -16.33 -38.00
N LYS A 7 -6.64 -16.33 -38.39
CA LYS A 7 -5.53 -15.81 -37.55
C LYS A 7 -5.50 -14.29 -37.45
N SER A 8 -6.04 -13.57 -38.44
CA SER A 8 -6.17 -12.10 -38.36
C SER A 8 -7.26 -11.70 -37.36
N MET A 9 -8.33 -12.49 -37.22
CA MET A 9 -9.35 -12.31 -36.18
C MET A 9 -8.79 -12.50 -34.76
N LEU A 10 -7.88 -13.47 -34.55
CA LEU A 10 -7.24 -13.70 -33.25
C LEU A 10 -6.18 -12.64 -32.89
N LEU A 11 -5.58 -11.99 -33.88
CA LEU A 11 -4.61 -10.89 -33.70
C LEU A 11 -5.26 -9.50 -33.66
N PHE A 12 -6.54 -9.36 -34.00
CA PHE A 12 -7.28 -8.08 -33.89
C PHE A 12 -8.11 -8.00 -32.60
N VAL A 13 -8.47 -9.15 -32.01
CA VAL A 13 -9.06 -9.29 -30.67
C VAL A 13 -8.07 -8.89 -29.56
N SER A 14 -6.77 -8.89 -29.85
CA SER A 14 -5.74 -8.39 -28.93
C SER A 14 -5.74 -6.87 -28.79
N CYS A 15 -6.39 -6.09 -29.67
CA CYS A 15 -6.35 -4.63 -29.61
C CYS A 15 -7.40 -3.99 -28.67
N TRP A 16 -8.10 -4.81 -27.87
CA TRP A 16 -8.78 -4.39 -26.63
C TRP A 16 -7.92 -4.71 -25.37
N LEU A 17 -6.59 -4.76 -25.56
CA LEU A 17 -5.56 -4.80 -24.51
C LEU A 17 -5.55 -3.51 -23.70
N LEU A 18 -6.51 -3.34 -22.79
CA LEU A 18 -6.34 -2.50 -21.60
C LEU A 18 -6.79 -3.18 -20.31
N LEU A 19 -7.11 -4.48 -20.35
CA LEU A 19 -7.34 -5.31 -19.15
C LEU A 19 -6.60 -6.66 -19.18
N ALA A 20 -5.62 -6.82 -20.07
CA ALA A 20 -4.65 -7.93 -20.05
C ALA A 20 -3.17 -7.45 -19.96
N ILE A 21 -2.94 -6.20 -19.55
CA ILE A 21 -1.71 -5.82 -18.86
C ILE A 21 -2.08 -5.75 -17.37
N LEU A 22 -1.93 -6.91 -16.73
CA LEU A 22 -1.42 -6.95 -15.37
C LEU A 22 -0.12 -6.14 -15.34
N SER A 23 -0.22 -4.92 -14.83
CA SER A 23 0.58 -4.55 -13.69
C SER A 23 -0.20 -3.50 -12.90
N LEU A 24 -0.92 -3.87 -11.85
CA LEU A 24 -0.29 -3.70 -10.53
C LEU A 24 1.23 -3.70 -10.66
N PRO A 25 1.95 -2.73 -10.10
CA PRO A 25 3.11 -3.15 -9.35
C PRO A 25 2.59 -4.04 -8.21
N SER A 26 2.30 -5.31 -8.51
CA SER A 26 2.42 -6.43 -7.60
C SER A 26 3.92 -6.76 -7.45
N GLY A 27 4.80 -5.83 -7.82
CA GLY A 27 6.22 -6.07 -8.09
C GLY A 27 7.06 -4.86 -8.49
N ALA A 28 6.67 -3.59 -8.25
CA ALA A 28 7.66 -2.50 -8.24
C ALA A 28 8.42 -2.42 -6.90
N SER A 29 8.85 -3.59 -6.42
CA SER A 29 9.98 -3.78 -5.50
C SER A 29 10.45 -5.24 -5.59
N ALA A 30 10.64 -5.72 -6.83
CA ALA A 30 11.31 -6.98 -7.09
C ALA A 30 12.08 -6.88 -8.42
N ALA A 31 12.91 -5.84 -8.56
CA ALA A 31 14.13 -6.03 -9.32
C ALA A 31 15.05 -6.92 -8.47
N PRO A 32 15.69 -7.96 -9.01
CA PRO A 32 16.79 -8.60 -8.33
C PRO A 32 17.86 -7.53 -8.16
N GLY A 33 18.03 -7.03 -6.94
CA GLY A 33 19.22 -6.28 -6.60
C GLY A 33 20.45 -7.14 -6.91
N PRO A 34 21.60 -6.52 -7.22
CA PRO A 34 22.85 -7.29 -7.27
C PRO A 34 22.94 -8.13 -5.99
N GLN A 35 23.16 -9.44 -6.16
CA GLN A 35 23.43 -10.35 -5.05
C GLN A 35 24.63 -9.81 -4.28
N VAL A 36 24.36 -9.10 -3.20
CA VAL A 36 25.34 -8.86 -2.15
C VAL A 36 25.12 -9.98 -1.15
N SER A 37 26.05 -10.92 -1.22
CA SER A 37 26.24 -12.06 -0.36
C SER A 37 26.10 -11.70 1.13
N ASP A 38 25.41 -12.57 1.86
CA ASP A 38 25.49 -12.81 3.31
C ASP A 38 26.09 -11.71 4.21
N ALA A 39 25.23 -10.94 4.88
CA ALA A 39 25.36 -10.63 6.31
C ALA A 39 24.12 -9.88 6.84
N GLY A 40 23.35 -10.52 7.72
CA GLY A 40 22.73 -9.93 8.91
C GLY A 40 21.70 -8.78 8.77
N ALA A 41 20.48 -9.09 9.24
CA ALA A 41 19.39 -8.17 9.60
C ALA A 41 18.63 -7.50 8.43
N VAL A 42 17.41 -8.02 8.20
CA VAL A 42 16.39 -7.40 7.35
C VAL A 42 15.92 -6.10 8.02
N PHE A 43 16.44 -4.96 7.57
CA PHE A 43 16.02 -3.62 8.00
C PHE A 43 14.77 -3.18 7.24
N SER A 44 13.63 -3.13 7.92
CA SER A 44 12.32 -2.70 7.40
C SER A 44 12.16 -1.16 7.38
N ASP A 45 13.19 -0.41 6.96
CA ASP A 45 13.12 1.03 6.65
C ASP A 45 13.12 1.29 5.13
N THR A 46 12.79 0.27 4.36
CA THR A 46 12.75 0.33 2.90
C THR A 46 11.47 1.04 2.46
N PHE A 47 11.61 2.27 1.95
CA PHE A 47 10.59 2.91 1.13
C PHE A 47 10.20 1.99 -0.05
N PRO A 48 8.93 1.91 -0.46
CA PRO A 48 7.74 2.44 0.20
C PRO A 48 6.94 1.34 0.90
N LEU A 49 6.72 1.49 2.21
CA LEU A 49 5.49 0.98 2.85
C LEU A 49 4.33 1.86 2.39
N ILE A 50 3.35 1.26 1.73
CA ILE A 50 2.19 1.96 1.17
C ILE A 50 1.06 1.92 2.21
N GLU A 51 1.13 2.84 3.17
CA GLU A 51 0.04 3.09 4.13
C GLU A 51 -1.16 3.71 3.37
N ASN A 52 -2.38 3.20 3.56
CA ASN A 52 -3.65 3.65 2.95
C ASN A 52 -3.88 3.40 1.43
N GLN A 53 -3.49 2.23 0.89
CA GLN A 53 -3.90 1.87 -0.47
C GLN A 53 -5.41 1.72 -0.67
N PHE A 54 -6.15 1.39 0.38
CA PHE A 54 -7.57 1.06 0.26
C PHE A 54 -8.38 2.18 -0.40
N ALA A 55 -8.29 3.42 0.11
CA ALA A 55 -9.06 4.54 -0.43
C ALA A 55 -8.66 4.89 -1.87
N VAL A 56 -7.36 4.84 -2.18
CA VAL A 56 -6.85 5.10 -3.55
C VAL A 56 -7.33 4.02 -4.52
N ARG A 57 -7.25 2.75 -4.09
CA ARG A 57 -7.71 1.59 -4.84
C ARG A 57 -9.21 1.63 -5.07
N GLN A 58 -10.00 1.91 -4.03
CA GLN A 58 -11.44 2.08 -4.11
C GLN A 58 -11.83 3.17 -5.11
N ALA A 59 -11.20 4.36 -5.02
CA ALA A 59 -11.49 5.46 -5.93
C ALA A 59 -11.10 5.13 -7.39
N HIS A 60 -9.98 4.42 -7.59
CA HIS A 60 -9.55 3.96 -8.91
C HIS A 60 -10.53 2.94 -9.51
N LEU A 61 -10.93 1.93 -8.72
CA LEU A 61 -11.88 0.91 -9.16
C LEU A 61 -13.26 1.51 -9.46
N ALA A 62 -13.71 2.49 -8.68
CA ALA A 62 -14.95 3.23 -8.96
C ALA A 62 -14.87 3.98 -10.30
N TYR A 63 -13.74 4.67 -10.57
CA TYR A 63 -13.50 5.30 -11.86
C TYR A 63 -13.53 4.29 -13.02
N LEU A 64 -12.89 3.13 -12.87
CA LEU A 64 -12.88 2.10 -13.89
C LEU A 64 -14.29 1.50 -14.12
N ALA A 65 -15.06 1.28 -13.06
CA ALA A 65 -16.42 0.77 -13.17
C ALA A 65 -17.32 1.73 -13.98
N VAL A 66 -17.25 3.03 -13.69
CA VAL A 66 -18.00 4.06 -14.44
C VAL A 66 -17.52 4.14 -15.89
N LYS A 67 -16.21 4.02 -16.14
CA LYS A 67 -15.67 3.99 -17.51
C LYS A 67 -16.26 2.84 -18.32
N GLU A 68 -16.29 1.64 -17.72
CA GLU A 68 -16.87 0.46 -18.35
C GLU A 68 -18.37 0.61 -18.56
N GLU A 69 -19.12 1.16 -17.59
CA GLU A 69 -20.55 1.41 -17.73
C GLU A 69 -20.88 2.38 -18.87
N VAL A 70 -20.16 3.51 -18.96
CA VAL A 70 -20.30 4.47 -20.08
C VAL A 70 -20.02 3.79 -21.42
N GLY A 71 -18.97 2.95 -21.48
CA GLY A 71 -18.64 2.18 -22.67
C GLY A 71 -19.74 1.19 -23.05
N MET A 72 -20.26 0.43 -22.08
CA MET A 72 -21.37 -0.51 -22.28
C MET A 72 -22.63 0.20 -22.75
N GLN A 73 -22.95 1.36 -22.17
CA GLN A 73 -24.09 2.18 -22.59
C GLN A 73 -23.94 2.65 -24.04
N ALA A 74 -22.75 3.10 -24.43
CA ALA A 74 -22.47 3.51 -25.81
C ALA A 74 -22.59 2.31 -26.79
N THR A 75 -22.09 1.14 -26.41
CA THR A 75 -22.25 -0.09 -27.20
C THR A 75 -23.71 -0.48 -27.38
N ILE A 76 -24.51 -0.43 -26.31
CA ILE A 76 -25.96 -0.69 -26.37
C ILE A 76 -26.64 0.29 -27.33
N ARG A 77 -26.31 1.59 -27.27
CA ARG A 77 -26.88 2.60 -28.17
C ARG A 77 -26.52 2.34 -29.63
N TYR A 78 -25.27 1.98 -29.92
CA TYR A 78 -24.84 1.62 -31.27
C TYR A 78 -25.63 0.42 -31.81
N ILE A 79 -25.74 -0.65 -31.02
CA ILE A 79 -26.46 -1.87 -31.42
C ILE A 79 -27.96 -1.58 -31.63
N ALA A 80 -28.58 -0.82 -30.72
CA ALA A 80 -29.98 -0.41 -30.84
C ALA A 80 -30.23 0.41 -32.12
N ALA A 81 -29.34 1.34 -32.45
CA ALA A 81 -29.45 2.17 -33.65
C ALA A 81 -29.42 1.36 -34.96
N HIS A 82 -28.86 0.14 -34.92
CA HIS A 82 -28.80 -0.80 -36.04
C HIS A 82 -29.82 -1.94 -35.91
N ASN A 83 -30.87 -1.75 -35.09
CA ASN A 83 -31.95 -2.72 -34.85
C ASN A 83 -31.49 -4.06 -34.23
N GLY A 84 -30.37 -4.06 -33.51
CA GLY A 84 -29.91 -5.22 -32.73
C GLY A 84 -30.66 -5.37 -31.40
N SER A 85 -30.61 -6.57 -30.83
CA SER A 85 -31.23 -6.85 -29.53
C SER A 85 -30.32 -6.37 -28.39
N THR A 86 -30.90 -5.69 -27.40
CA THR A 86 -30.13 -5.08 -26.29
C THR A 86 -30.51 -5.61 -24.91
N GLY A 87 -31.44 -6.56 -24.80
CA GLY A 87 -31.96 -7.03 -23.50
C GLY A 87 -30.87 -7.62 -22.59
N THR A 88 -30.09 -8.57 -23.12
CA THR A 88 -28.97 -9.19 -22.39
C THR A 88 -27.87 -8.18 -22.06
N LEU A 89 -27.50 -7.33 -23.03
CA LEU A 89 -26.52 -6.26 -22.84
C LEU A 89 -26.92 -5.29 -21.73
N SER A 90 -28.18 -4.84 -21.73
CA SER A 90 -28.72 -3.93 -20.71
C SER A 90 -28.71 -4.57 -19.32
N THR A 91 -29.03 -5.87 -19.24
CA THR A 91 -28.96 -6.63 -17.99
C THR A 91 -27.53 -6.70 -17.44
N LEU A 92 -26.55 -6.93 -18.31
CA LEU A 92 -25.14 -6.98 -17.93
C LEU A 92 -24.61 -5.59 -17.53
N MET A 93 -25.00 -4.53 -18.23
CA MET A 93 -24.68 -3.15 -17.85
C MET A 93 -25.23 -2.79 -16.46
N MET A 94 -26.49 -3.15 -16.15
CA MET A 94 -27.05 -2.92 -14.81
C MET A 94 -26.28 -3.67 -13.70
N LYS A 95 -25.82 -4.89 -13.97
CA LYS A 95 -24.95 -5.64 -13.04
C LYS A 95 -23.61 -4.96 -12.83
N THR A 96 -23.00 -4.43 -13.89
CA THR A 96 -21.80 -3.59 -13.83
C THR A 96 -22.02 -2.37 -12.94
N GLY A 97 -23.11 -1.61 -13.15
CA GLY A 97 -23.44 -0.45 -12.32
C GLY A 97 -23.69 -0.82 -10.85
N THR A 98 -24.35 -1.95 -10.58
CA THR A 98 -24.55 -2.46 -9.21
C THR A 98 -23.22 -2.76 -8.52
N SER A 99 -22.29 -3.43 -9.21
CA SER A 99 -20.95 -3.72 -8.71
C SER A 99 -20.12 -2.43 -8.51
N GLY A 100 -20.27 -1.45 -9.41
CA GLY A 100 -19.70 -0.11 -9.26
C GLY A 100 -20.16 0.62 -7.99
N LEU A 101 -21.45 0.55 -7.66
CA LEU A 101 -21.99 1.10 -6.41
C LEU A 101 -21.44 0.35 -5.18
N ALA A 102 -21.34 -0.98 -5.25
CA ALA A 102 -20.77 -1.79 -4.18
C ALA A 102 -19.31 -1.41 -3.88
N ILE A 103 -18.50 -1.16 -4.92
CA ILE A 103 -17.12 -0.67 -4.80
C ILE A 103 -17.07 0.66 -4.05
N ILE A 104 -17.94 1.61 -4.37
CA ILE A 104 -17.99 2.93 -3.71
C ILE A 104 -18.30 2.79 -2.21
N SER A 105 -19.15 1.83 -1.84
CA SER A 105 -19.51 1.55 -0.45
C SER A 105 -18.62 0.53 0.26
N ALA A 106 -17.61 -0.03 -0.41
CA ALA A 106 -16.79 -1.10 0.14
C ALA A 106 -16.10 -0.64 1.43
N GLY A 107 -16.12 -1.51 2.45
CA GLY A 107 -15.46 -1.28 3.73
C GLY A 107 -14.12 -2.01 3.88
N SER A 108 -13.74 -2.87 2.93
CA SER A 108 -12.52 -3.67 3.01
C SER A 108 -12.00 -4.11 1.65
N ASP A 109 -10.69 -4.42 1.57
CA ASP A 109 -10.06 -4.91 0.33
C ASP A 109 -10.69 -6.21 -0.19
N ARG A 110 -11.19 -7.08 0.72
CA ARG A 110 -11.90 -8.31 0.33
C ARG A 110 -13.12 -8.00 -0.53
N VAL A 111 -13.91 -7.00 -0.14
CA VAL A 111 -15.08 -6.57 -0.91
C VAL A 111 -14.64 -5.98 -2.26
N LEU A 112 -13.55 -5.22 -2.30
CA LEU A 112 -13.01 -4.70 -3.57
C LEU A 112 -12.52 -5.82 -4.50
N ASP A 113 -11.91 -6.88 -3.97
CA ASP A 113 -11.49 -8.05 -4.76
C ASP A 113 -12.68 -8.80 -5.35
N GLU A 114 -13.71 -9.05 -4.52
CA GLU A 114 -14.94 -9.71 -4.94
C GLU A 114 -15.64 -8.92 -6.06
N GLU A 115 -15.79 -7.61 -5.90
CA GLU A 115 -16.43 -6.78 -6.91
C GLU A 115 -15.59 -6.61 -8.18
N LEU A 116 -14.26 -6.59 -8.06
CA LEU A 116 -13.38 -6.60 -9.24
C LEU A 116 -13.54 -7.88 -10.06
N GLU A 117 -13.66 -9.04 -9.42
CA GLU A 117 -13.95 -10.30 -10.12
C GLU A 117 -15.34 -10.31 -10.75
N ASN A 118 -16.36 -9.76 -10.08
CA ASN A 118 -17.70 -9.58 -10.63
C ASN A 118 -17.66 -8.70 -11.90
N LEU A 119 -17.02 -7.53 -11.84
CA LEU A 119 -16.84 -6.65 -13.00
C LEU A 119 -16.15 -7.37 -14.15
N ARG A 120 -15.07 -8.10 -13.90
CA ARG A 120 -14.38 -8.91 -14.93
C ARG A 120 -15.29 -9.98 -15.53
N GLY A 121 -16.14 -10.60 -14.71
CA GLY A 121 -17.15 -11.54 -15.17
C GLY A 121 -18.17 -10.88 -16.11
N PHE A 122 -18.81 -9.79 -15.65
CA PHE A 122 -19.84 -9.07 -16.41
C PHE A 122 -19.30 -8.48 -17.70
N THR A 123 -18.12 -7.87 -17.68
CA THR A 123 -17.48 -7.33 -18.90
C THR A 123 -17.17 -8.43 -19.91
N ARG A 124 -16.71 -9.61 -19.48
CA ARG A 124 -16.49 -10.75 -20.40
C ARG A 124 -17.79 -11.21 -21.04
N SER A 125 -18.85 -11.38 -20.25
CA SER A 125 -20.17 -11.74 -20.77
C SER A 125 -20.74 -10.67 -21.70
N PHE A 126 -20.56 -9.39 -21.38
CA PHE A 126 -21.01 -8.27 -22.19
C PHE A 126 -20.33 -8.25 -23.55
N ARG A 127 -19.01 -8.51 -23.58
CA ARG A 127 -18.25 -8.62 -24.83
C ARG A 127 -18.75 -9.80 -25.68
N GLY A 128 -18.94 -10.97 -25.07
CA GLY A 128 -19.47 -12.13 -25.79
C GLY A 128 -20.84 -11.85 -26.44
N GLU A 129 -21.74 -11.19 -25.72
CA GLU A 129 -23.03 -10.76 -26.27
C GLU A 129 -22.88 -9.67 -27.33
N THR A 130 -21.96 -8.71 -27.13
CA THR A 130 -21.68 -7.65 -28.12
C THR A 130 -21.24 -8.26 -29.45
N ASP A 131 -20.32 -9.24 -29.43
CA ASP A 131 -19.84 -9.92 -30.63
C ASP A 131 -20.97 -10.65 -31.38
N LEU A 132 -21.88 -11.30 -30.64
CA LEU A 132 -23.07 -11.93 -31.21
C LEU A 132 -23.97 -10.89 -31.89
N GLN A 133 -24.29 -9.79 -31.21
CA GLN A 133 -25.15 -8.75 -31.77
C GLN A 133 -24.50 -8.05 -32.97
N MET A 134 -23.20 -7.76 -32.91
CA MET A 134 -22.44 -7.18 -34.02
C MET A 134 -22.45 -8.08 -35.26
N THR A 135 -22.43 -9.41 -35.08
CA THR A 135 -22.56 -10.37 -36.18
C THR A 135 -23.97 -10.32 -36.79
N VAL A 136 -25.01 -10.27 -35.97
CA VAL A 136 -26.42 -10.24 -36.42
C VAL A 136 -26.71 -8.97 -37.22
N ILE A 137 -26.28 -7.81 -36.72
CA ILE A 137 -26.53 -6.51 -37.34
C ILE A 137 -25.56 -6.20 -38.48
N HIS A 138 -24.59 -7.10 -38.76
CA HIS A 138 -23.48 -6.86 -39.69
C HIS A 138 -22.74 -5.55 -39.40
N GLY A 139 -22.53 -5.25 -38.11
CA GLY A 139 -21.97 -3.99 -37.65
C GLY A 139 -20.46 -3.86 -37.92
N HIS A 140 -19.98 -2.63 -37.99
CA HIS A 140 -18.57 -2.33 -38.22
C HIS A 140 -17.85 -2.06 -36.89
N THR A 141 -16.84 -2.87 -36.57
CA THR A 141 -16.10 -2.77 -35.31
C THR A 141 -15.38 -1.43 -35.14
N ASP A 142 -14.86 -0.84 -36.21
CA ASP A 142 -14.16 0.44 -36.15
C ASP A 142 -15.12 1.60 -35.86
N GLU A 143 -16.34 1.57 -36.40
CA GLU A 143 -17.39 2.55 -36.11
C GLU A 143 -17.84 2.44 -34.65
N LEU A 144 -18.10 1.22 -34.16
CA LEU A 144 -18.42 0.99 -32.75
C LEU A 144 -17.30 1.51 -31.84
N ARG A 145 -16.03 1.26 -32.18
CA ARG A 145 -14.88 1.75 -31.41
C ARG A 145 -14.87 3.28 -31.34
N ALA A 146 -14.98 3.94 -32.48
CA ALA A 146 -15.01 5.41 -32.52
C ALA A 146 -16.19 5.99 -31.72
N TYR A 147 -17.36 5.35 -31.82
CA TYR A 147 -18.56 5.75 -31.09
C TYR A 147 -18.41 5.62 -29.56
N VAL A 148 -17.87 4.49 -29.10
CA VAL A 148 -17.57 4.25 -27.68
C VAL A 148 -16.51 5.23 -27.18
N GLN A 149 -15.43 5.42 -27.93
CA GLN A 149 -14.36 6.33 -27.55
C GLN A 149 -14.88 7.76 -27.39
N SER A 150 -15.66 8.26 -28.36
CA SER A 150 -16.27 9.58 -28.28
C SER A 150 -17.20 9.72 -27.07
N SER A 151 -17.96 8.67 -26.73
CA SER A 151 -18.84 8.67 -25.56
C SER A 151 -18.08 8.68 -24.24
N VAL A 152 -16.96 7.95 -24.16
CA VAL A 152 -16.08 7.93 -22.98
C VAL A 152 -15.37 9.27 -22.80
N GLU A 153 -14.84 9.85 -23.87
CA GLU A 153 -14.14 11.14 -23.84
C GLU A 153 -15.09 12.30 -23.48
N GLY A 154 -16.34 12.25 -23.93
CA GLY A 154 -17.37 13.25 -23.63
C GLY A 154 -18.15 13.05 -22.33
N SER A 155 -17.79 12.08 -21.48
CA SER A 155 -18.54 11.79 -20.25
C SER A 155 -18.10 12.65 -19.07
N ASP A 156 -18.95 13.61 -18.66
CA ASP A 156 -18.73 14.46 -17.48
C ASP A 156 -18.67 13.64 -16.18
N GLU A 157 -19.50 12.61 -16.07
CA GLU A 157 -19.53 11.71 -14.90
C GLU A 157 -18.22 10.94 -14.76
N LEU A 158 -17.64 10.48 -15.88
CA LEU A 158 -16.35 9.83 -15.88
C LEU A 158 -15.23 10.78 -15.44
N GLN A 159 -15.25 12.03 -15.93
CA GLN A 159 -14.27 13.04 -15.51
C GLN A 159 -14.36 13.34 -14.01
N LEU A 160 -15.57 13.43 -13.45
CA LEU A 160 -15.78 13.61 -12.01
C LEU A 160 -15.12 12.49 -11.19
N HIS A 161 -15.29 11.24 -11.62
CA HIS A 161 -14.67 10.09 -10.94
C HIS A 161 -13.16 10.04 -11.11
N LEU A 162 -12.65 10.39 -12.29
CA LEU A 162 -11.21 10.52 -12.53
C LEU A 162 -10.58 11.59 -11.64
N ASP A 163 -11.22 12.75 -11.52
CA ASP A 163 -10.79 13.85 -10.67
C ASP A 163 -10.81 13.45 -9.19
N LYS A 164 -11.86 12.73 -8.76
CA LYS A 164 -11.97 12.19 -7.40
C LYS A 164 -10.83 11.21 -7.11
N TYR A 165 -10.53 10.29 -8.02
CA TYR A 165 -9.41 9.37 -7.90
C TYR A 165 -8.08 10.11 -7.71
N TRP A 166 -7.80 11.09 -8.57
CA TRP A 166 -6.55 11.85 -8.48
C TRP A 166 -6.44 12.66 -7.19
N ARG A 167 -7.54 13.27 -6.73
CA ARG A 167 -7.58 13.99 -5.45
C ARG A 167 -7.33 13.07 -4.26
N VAL A 168 -7.98 11.90 -4.23
CA VAL A 168 -7.78 10.91 -3.15
C VAL A 168 -6.33 10.41 -3.16
N ARG A 169 -5.79 10.12 -4.35
CA ARG A 169 -4.39 9.71 -4.51
C ARG A 169 -3.41 10.78 -4.02
N GLU A 170 -3.59 12.03 -4.45
CA GLU A 170 -2.74 13.15 -4.00
C GLU A 170 -2.75 13.26 -2.47
N ASN A 171 -3.94 13.37 -1.88
CA ASN A 171 -4.07 13.55 -0.43
C ASN A 171 -3.45 12.39 0.35
N THR A 172 -3.68 11.16 -0.10
CA THR A 172 -3.20 9.96 0.59
C THR A 172 -1.69 9.83 0.49
N GLU A 173 -1.11 10.00 -0.71
CA GLU A 173 0.33 9.88 -0.91
C GLU A 173 1.10 10.98 -0.17
N LEU A 174 0.59 12.22 -0.17
CA LEU A 174 1.21 13.33 0.56
C LEU A 174 1.06 13.18 2.08
N ALA A 175 -0.09 12.73 2.58
CA ALA A 175 -0.25 12.47 4.02
C ALA A 175 0.70 11.36 4.51
N ALA A 176 0.86 10.28 3.72
CA ALA A 176 1.83 9.21 4.03
C ALA A 176 3.28 9.72 3.99
N PHE A 177 3.59 10.61 3.04
CA PHE A 177 4.88 11.29 3.00
C PHE A 177 5.12 12.13 4.27
N ASP A 178 4.17 12.97 4.66
CA ASP A 178 4.28 13.86 5.82
C ASP A 178 4.43 13.09 7.13
N LEU A 179 3.68 12.00 7.29
CA LEU A 179 3.81 11.11 8.44
C LEU A 179 5.21 10.51 8.55
N ARG A 180 5.82 10.13 7.43
CA ARG A 180 7.20 9.60 7.42
C ARG A 180 8.22 10.66 7.77
N VAL A 181 8.09 11.87 7.22
CA VAL A 181 8.94 13.01 7.60
C VAL A 181 8.85 13.28 9.10
N SER A 182 7.65 13.26 9.68
CA SER A 182 7.44 13.42 11.13
C SER A 182 8.17 12.35 11.94
N ARG A 183 8.06 11.07 11.56
CA ARG A 183 8.77 9.95 12.24
C ARG A 183 10.30 10.10 12.15
N VAL A 184 10.79 10.56 11.00
CA VAL A 184 12.22 10.82 10.79
C VAL A 184 12.69 11.98 11.68
N GLN A 185 11.92 13.08 11.75
CA GLN A 185 12.19 14.20 12.64
C GLN A 185 12.25 13.78 14.12
N GLU A 186 11.30 12.96 14.57
CA GLU A 186 11.31 12.39 15.94
C GLU A 186 12.59 11.58 16.22
N THR A 187 13.05 10.81 15.23
CA THR A 187 14.29 10.03 15.35
C THR A 187 15.51 10.94 15.50
N ILE A 188 15.62 12.01 14.69
CA ILE A 188 16.72 12.98 14.79
C ILE A 188 16.66 13.73 16.13
N ALA A 189 15.47 14.12 16.60
CA ALA A 189 15.30 14.77 17.89
C ALA A 189 15.81 13.88 19.04
N THR A 190 15.44 12.59 19.02
CA THR A 190 15.91 11.61 20.00
C THR A 190 17.44 11.46 19.97
N LEU A 191 18.04 11.40 18.78
CA LEU A 191 19.51 11.30 18.66
C LEU A 191 20.21 12.57 19.16
N ARG A 192 19.64 13.74 18.89
CA ARG A 192 20.16 15.01 19.41
C ARG A 192 20.10 15.06 20.93
N GLU A 193 19.00 14.62 21.53
CA GLU A 193 18.84 14.54 22.98
C GLU A 193 19.85 13.60 23.65
N ASN A 194 20.25 12.54 22.93
CA ASN A 194 21.27 11.59 23.37
C ASN A 194 22.71 12.03 23.03
N GLY A 195 22.91 13.27 22.59
CA GLY A 195 24.23 13.85 22.35
C GLY A 195 24.94 13.39 21.07
N TYR A 196 24.23 12.71 20.16
CA TYR A 196 24.80 12.34 18.87
C TYR A 196 24.99 13.57 17.97
N GLU A 197 26.04 13.54 17.16
CA GLU A 197 26.25 14.49 16.07
C GLU A 197 25.24 14.15 14.96
N ILE A 198 24.31 15.06 14.66
CA ILE A 198 23.16 14.77 13.77
C ILE A 198 23.20 15.53 12.44
N THR A 199 24.22 16.35 12.18
CA THR A 199 24.26 17.23 11.00
C THR A 199 24.08 16.45 9.69
N PRO A 200 24.78 15.32 9.46
CA PRO A 200 24.61 14.54 8.23
C PRO A 200 23.20 13.96 8.07
N ALA A 201 22.55 13.60 9.18
CA ALA A 201 21.18 13.07 9.18
C ALA A 201 20.16 14.18 8.91
N GLN A 202 20.40 15.36 9.46
CA GLN A 202 19.57 16.56 9.26
C GLN A 202 19.61 17.03 7.81
N GLU A 203 20.79 17.08 7.19
CA GLU A 203 20.95 17.43 5.77
C GLU A 203 20.15 16.49 4.86
N LYS A 204 20.22 15.18 5.11
CA LYS A 204 19.43 14.21 4.32
C LYS A 204 17.93 14.33 4.54
N LEU A 205 17.49 14.65 5.76
CA LEU A 205 16.08 14.96 5.99
C LEU A 205 15.62 16.20 5.20
N GLU A 206 16.44 17.24 5.09
CA GLU A 206 16.11 18.45 4.32
C GLU A 206 15.98 18.14 2.81
N GLU A 207 16.85 17.28 2.27
CA GLU A 207 16.71 16.75 0.91
C GLU A 207 15.38 16.00 0.74
N ILE A 208 15.02 15.13 1.68
CA ILE A 208 13.73 14.41 1.67
C ILE A 208 12.57 15.41 1.68
N VAL A 209 12.55 16.37 2.60
CA VAL A 209 11.46 17.36 2.72
C VAL A 209 11.27 18.15 1.43
N THR A 210 12.36 18.50 0.74
CA THR A 210 12.30 19.22 -0.55
C THR A 210 11.58 18.39 -1.63
N MET A 211 11.73 17.06 -1.62
CA MET A 211 11.08 16.15 -2.56
C MET A 211 9.55 16.14 -2.46
N ARG A 212 8.98 16.61 -1.34
CA ARG A 212 7.53 16.75 -1.17
C ARG A 212 6.90 17.60 -2.27
N THR A 213 7.55 18.70 -2.64
CA THR A 213 7.04 19.64 -3.63
C THR A 213 7.08 19.05 -5.04
N GLU A 214 8.13 18.30 -5.37
CA GLU A 214 8.23 17.57 -6.64
C GLU A 214 7.09 16.54 -6.76
N LEU A 215 6.89 15.73 -5.71
CA LEU A 215 5.83 14.72 -5.67
C LEU A 215 4.44 15.34 -5.78
N ALA A 216 4.16 16.40 -5.01
CA ALA A 216 2.87 17.11 -5.06
C ALA A 216 2.59 17.69 -6.46
N THR A 217 3.61 18.25 -7.12
CA THR A 217 3.48 18.77 -8.49
C THR A 217 3.17 17.65 -9.48
N ALA A 218 3.86 16.52 -9.38
CA ALA A 218 3.63 15.37 -10.26
C ALA A 218 2.23 14.77 -10.07
N LEU A 219 1.75 14.68 -8.83
CA LEU A 219 0.39 14.21 -8.50
C LEU A 219 -0.69 15.14 -9.08
N ARG A 220 -0.57 16.45 -8.86
CA ARG A 220 -1.53 17.45 -9.39
C ARG A 220 -1.59 17.48 -10.91
N THR A 221 -0.44 17.32 -11.56
CA THR A 221 -0.32 17.31 -13.02
C THR A 221 -0.59 15.94 -13.65
N ARG A 222 -0.94 14.93 -12.84
CA ARG A 222 -1.22 13.54 -13.29
C ARG A 222 -0.05 12.91 -14.06
N ASN A 223 1.17 13.36 -13.77
CA ASN A 223 2.37 12.93 -14.46
C ASN A 223 2.89 11.63 -13.84
N ASN A 224 2.40 10.49 -14.33
CA ASN A 224 2.80 9.17 -13.82
C ASN A 224 4.32 8.94 -13.83
N ALA A 225 5.03 9.37 -14.88
CA ALA A 225 6.49 9.25 -14.95
C ALA A 225 7.18 10.13 -13.91
N GLY A 226 6.66 11.35 -13.68
CA GLY A 226 7.12 12.24 -12.63
C GLY A 226 6.91 11.66 -11.23
N ILE A 227 5.73 11.07 -10.97
CA ILE A 227 5.41 10.40 -9.69
C ILE A 227 6.41 9.27 -9.43
N GLU A 228 6.62 8.39 -10.41
CA GLU A 228 7.57 7.28 -10.29
C GLU A 228 9.00 7.75 -10.03
N LEU A 229 9.45 8.80 -10.75
CA LEU A 229 10.77 9.38 -10.54
C LEU A 229 10.92 9.97 -9.14
N SER A 230 9.91 10.70 -8.66
CA SER A 230 9.90 11.25 -7.30
C SER A 230 9.97 10.14 -6.25
N HIS A 231 9.20 9.06 -6.41
CA HIS A 231 9.28 7.90 -5.51
C HIS A 231 10.67 7.28 -5.48
N LYS A 232 11.31 7.08 -6.65
CA LYS A 232 12.67 6.53 -6.74
C LYS A 232 13.70 7.40 -6.02
N LYS A 233 13.64 8.73 -6.22
CA LYS A 233 14.52 9.69 -5.55
C LYS A 233 14.32 9.67 -4.04
N ILE A 234 13.07 9.77 -3.57
CA ILE A 234 12.73 9.72 -2.14
C ILE A 234 13.26 8.43 -1.52
N HIS A 235 13.08 7.30 -2.20
CA HIS A 235 13.58 6.01 -1.74
C HIS A 235 15.11 5.99 -1.61
N ALA A 236 15.84 6.44 -2.63
CA ALA A 236 17.31 6.47 -2.61
C ALA A 236 17.84 7.32 -1.44
N ILE A 237 17.31 8.54 -1.26
CA ILE A 237 17.73 9.43 -0.17
C ILE A 237 17.36 8.84 1.20
N SER A 238 16.21 8.16 1.31
CA SER A 238 15.80 7.48 2.55
C SER A 238 16.76 6.35 2.94
N LEU A 239 17.32 5.62 1.97
CA LEU A 239 18.34 4.60 2.23
C LEU A 239 19.65 5.22 2.73
N GLU A 240 20.05 6.36 2.15
CA GLU A 240 21.23 7.10 2.63
C GLU A 240 21.03 7.61 4.06
N TYR A 241 19.87 8.20 4.34
CA TYR A 241 19.49 8.61 5.70
C TYR A 241 19.57 7.43 6.68
N ALA A 242 18.96 6.29 6.36
CA ALA A 242 18.97 5.12 7.23
C ALA A 242 20.39 4.62 7.53
N ARG A 243 21.29 4.65 6.53
CA ARG A 243 22.71 4.32 6.72
C ARG A 243 23.41 5.31 7.66
N ILE A 244 23.16 6.61 7.53
CA ILE A 244 23.74 7.62 8.44
C ILE A 244 23.29 7.37 9.87
N ILE A 245 21.99 7.15 10.08
CA ILE A 245 21.45 6.83 11.42
C ILE A 245 22.11 5.59 12.01
N GLN A 246 22.34 4.55 11.21
CA GLN A 246 23.03 3.35 11.66
C GLN A 246 24.47 3.64 12.11
N ILE A 247 25.21 4.45 11.35
CA ILE A 247 26.58 4.83 11.70
C ILE A 247 26.59 5.60 13.01
N LEU A 248 25.74 6.62 13.17
CA LEU A 248 25.64 7.43 14.40
C LEU A 248 25.39 6.57 15.63
N LYS A 249 24.48 5.60 15.52
CA LYS A 249 24.17 4.65 16.60
C LYS A 249 25.31 3.70 16.91
N SER A 250 26.16 3.39 15.93
CA SER A 250 27.32 2.50 16.11
C SER A 250 28.54 3.21 16.70
N THR A 251 28.67 4.54 16.54
CA THR A 251 29.86 5.30 16.96
C THR A 251 29.74 5.94 18.35
N GLY A 252 28.55 6.02 18.96
CA GLY A 252 28.33 6.78 20.19
C GLY A 252 27.98 6.03 21.47
N SER A 253 28.61 4.90 21.83
CA SER A 253 28.85 4.53 23.24
C SER A 253 29.66 3.22 23.40
N SER A 254 30.56 3.20 24.38
CA SER A 254 30.84 2.01 25.18
C SER A 254 29.51 1.42 25.69
N ASP A 255 29.26 0.15 25.40
CA ASP A 255 27.99 -0.57 25.56
C ASP A 255 26.90 -0.29 24.49
N SER A 256 27.33 -0.32 23.22
CA SER A 256 26.49 -0.27 22.01
C SER A 256 25.24 -1.18 22.02
N ARG A 257 25.22 -2.21 22.89
CA ARG A 257 24.11 -3.15 23.05
C ARG A 257 22.90 -2.55 23.77
N LEU A 258 23.11 -1.76 24.81
CA LEU A 258 22.01 -1.13 25.56
C LEU A 258 21.22 -0.18 24.65
N GLY A 259 21.92 0.68 23.93
CA GLY A 259 21.33 1.56 22.91
C GLY A 259 20.64 0.79 21.77
N GLN A 260 21.26 -0.30 21.29
CA GLN A 260 20.63 -1.17 20.28
C GLN A 260 19.33 -1.80 20.76
N ASN A 261 19.27 -2.27 22.02
CA ASN A 261 18.08 -2.88 22.61
C ASN A 261 16.95 -1.86 22.75
N ILE A 262 17.26 -0.65 23.26
CA ILE A 262 16.30 0.45 23.32
C ILE A 262 15.73 0.76 21.92
N ASP A 263 16.61 0.90 20.93
CA ASP A 263 16.22 1.20 19.56
C ASP A 263 15.36 0.11 18.91
N GLN A 264 15.70 -1.17 19.11
CA GLN A 264 14.88 -2.29 18.65
C GLN A 264 13.51 -2.26 19.32
N GLY A 265 13.45 -1.92 20.61
CA GLY A 265 12.21 -1.75 21.35
C GLY A 265 11.31 -0.67 20.79
N ILE A 266 11.84 0.51 20.47
CA ILE A 266 11.10 1.59 19.80
C ILE A 266 10.51 1.08 18.47
N ARG A 267 11.33 0.44 17.64
CA ARG A 267 10.91 -0.06 16.33
C ARG A 267 9.76 -1.06 16.45
N VAL A 268 9.88 -2.03 17.36
CA VAL A 268 8.87 -3.09 17.50
C VAL A 268 7.57 -2.58 18.12
N MET A 269 7.62 -1.60 19.02
CA MET A 269 6.43 -0.94 19.56
C MET A 269 5.70 -0.09 18.52
N THR A 270 6.43 0.61 17.65
CA THR A 270 5.83 1.36 16.54
C THR A 270 5.15 0.41 15.55
N ARG A 271 5.82 -0.68 15.15
CA ARG A 271 5.22 -1.71 14.27
C ARG A 271 3.97 -2.34 14.88
N SER A 272 4.00 -2.61 16.18
CA SER A 272 2.85 -3.16 16.91
C SER A 272 1.67 -2.17 16.95
N GLY A 273 1.93 -0.88 17.19
CA GLY A 273 0.89 0.16 17.10
C GLY A 273 0.22 0.24 15.72
N MET A 274 1.00 0.10 14.65
CA MET A 274 0.47 0.08 13.28
C MET A 274 -0.37 -1.16 13.00
N VAL A 275 0.08 -2.34 13.44
CA VAL A 275 -0.69 -3.58 13.31
C VAL A 275 -2.01 -3.48 14.07
N ASN A 276 -2.02 -2.88 15.28
CA ASN A 276 -3.25 -2.67 16.03
C ASN A 276 -4.23 -1.77 15.27
N ALA A 277 -3.76 -0.66 14.68
CA ALA A 277 -4.62 0.22 13.90
C ALA A 277 -5.22 -0.47 12.66
N ASN A 278 -4.43 -1.29 11.96
CA ASN A 278 -4.92 -2.09 10.82
C ASN A 278 -5.95 -3.13 11.27
N LEU A 279 -5.69 -3.83 12.37
CA LEU A 279 -6.63 -4.79 12.95
C LEU A 279 -7.95 -4.12 13.37
N ASP A 280 -7.91 -2.94 13.99
CA ASP A 280 -9.13 -2.18 14.32
C ASP A 280 -9.94 -1.80 13.08
N GLN A 281 -9.27 -1.40 11.99
CA GLN A 281 -9.92 -1.09 10.72
C GLN A 281 -10.63 -2.31 10.11
N ASN A 282 -10.14 -3.51 10.42
CA ASN A 282 -10.78 -4.78 10.06
C ASN A 282 -11.81 -5.25 11.11
N GLY A 283 -12.15 -4.42 12.10
CA GLY A 283 -13.15 -4.73 13.13
C GLY A 283 -12.67 -5.68 14.23
N ILE A 284 -11.35 -5.95 14.29
CA ILE A 284 -10.76 -6.85 15.28
C ILE A 284 -10.52 -6.11 16.60
N ASN A 285 -10.87 -6.72 17.72
CA ASN A 285 -10.64 -6.12 19.04
C ASN A 285 -9.15 -6.15 19.43
N THR A 286 -8.52 -4.98 19.47
CA THR A 286 -7.10 -4.83 19.85
C THR A 286 -6.86 -4.18 21.20
N THR A 287 -7.88 -4.01 22.05
CA THR A 287 -7.77 -3.26 23.32
C THR A 287 -6.57 -3.71 24.17
N HIS A 288 -6.44 -5.02 24.40
CA HIS A 288 -5.33 -5.54 25.20
C HIS A 288 -3.95 -5.35 24.53
N ALA A 289 -3.89 -5.51 23.20
CA ALA A 289 -2.64 -5.26 22.45
C ALA A 289 -2.24 -3.77 22.51
N LYS A 290 -3.20 -2.84 22.53
CA LYS A 290 -2.93 -1.40 22.69
C LYS A 290 -2.39 -1.07 24.08
N GLU A 291 -2.97 -1.65 25.12
CA GLU A 291 -2.48 -1.50 26.51
C GLU A 291 -1.01 -1.93 26.61
N LEU A 292 -0.67 -3.11 26.08
CA LEU A 292 0.70 -3.62 26.07
C LEU A 292 1.65 -2.74 25.25
N VAL A 293 1.21 -2.17 24.12
CA VAL A 293 2.03 -1.22 23.35
C VAL A 293 2.29 0.08 24.12
N ILE A 294 1.29 0.61 24.82
CA ILE A 294 1.45 1.81 25.67
C ILE A 294 2.42 1.53 26.82
N GLN A 295 2.24 0.39 27.50
CA GLN A 295 3.15 -0.06 28.54
C GLN A 295 4.59 -0.19 28.03
N GLY A 296 4.78 -0.87 26.89
CA GLY A 296 6.08 -1.07 26.29
C GLY A 296 6.76 0.24 25.88
N LYS A 297 6.02 1.20 25.32
CA LYS A 297 6.55 2.54 25.02
C LYS A 297 7.00 3.28 26.29
N THR A 298 6.24 3.16 27.37
CA THR A 298 6.57 3.77 28.66
C THR A 298 7.85 3.18 29.24
N GLN A 299 8.02 1.86 29.17
CA GLN A 299 9.23 1.17 29.63
C GLN A 299 10.45 1.55 28.78
N ILE A 300 10.32 1.63 27.45
CA ILE A 300 11.42 2.06 26.58
C ILE A 300 11.85 3.50 26.88
N LEU A 301 10.90 4.41 27.11
CA LEU A 301 11.20 5.77 27.52
C LEU A 301 11.92 5.82 28.88
N ALA A 302 11.51 4.99 29.84
CA ALA A 302 12.21 4.88 31.12
C ALA A 302 13.64 4.33 30.96
N ALA A 303 13.84 3.29 30.13
CA ALA A 303 15.18 2.77 29.84
C ALA A 303 16.08 3.81 29.16
N GLN A 304 15.53 4.64 28.26
CA GLN A 304 16.24 5.79 27.68
C GLN A 304 16.68 6.79 28.74
N ASN A 305 15.78 7.17 29.65
CA ASN A 305 16.10 8.12 30.72
C ASN A 305 17.21 7.58 31.63
N PHE A 306 17.12 6.32 32.07
CA PHE A 306 18.17 5.69 32.87
C PHE A 306 19.52 5.62 32.12
N SER A 307 19.49 5.26 30.84
CA SER A 307 20.71 5.24 30.01
C SER A 307 21.34 6.63 29.87
N ARG A 308 20.52 7.69 29.76
CA ARG A 308 20.99 9.08 29.67
C ARG A 308 21.59 9.57 30.99
N ASP A 309 21.03 9.12 32.10
CA ASP A 309 21.51 9.45 33.45
C ASP A 309 22.71 8.57 33.87
N HIS A 310 23.27 7.78 32.94
CA HIS A 310 24.36 6.82 33.15
C HIS A 310 24.06 5.71 34.19
N ASP A 311 22.79 5.45 34.45
CA ASP A 311 22.32 4.34 35.27
C ASP A 311 22.02 3.12 34.37
N GLU A 312 23.09 2.42 33.96
CA GLU A 312 22.97 1.26 33.08
C GLU A 312 22.20 0.10 33.72
N ASP A 313 22.31 -0.06 35.04
CA ASP A 313 21.62 -1.14 35.77
C ASP A 313 20.12 -0.88 35.84
N GLY A 314 19.71 0.37 36.09
CA GLY A 314 18.31 0.82 35.97
C GLY A 314 17.77 0.61 34.56
N ALA A 315 18.55 0.94 33.53
CA ALA A 315 18.16 0.73 32.13
C ALA A 315 17.99 -0.76 31.80
N ARG A 316 18.93 -1.63 32.23
CA ARG A 316 18.86 -3.09 32.04
C ARG A 316 17.65 -3.70 32.77
N ALA A 317 17.35 -3.26 33.98
CA ALA A 317 16.19 -3.71 34.74
C ALA A 317 14.88 -3.41 33.99
N VAL A 318 14.72 -2.17 33.52
CA VAL A 318 13.53 -1.78 32.75
C VAL A 318 13.44 -2.52 31.41
N LEU A 319 14.56 -2.78 30.73
CA LEU A 319 14.57 -3.59 29.50
C LEU A 319 14.18 -5.05 29.76
N SER A 320 14.46 -5.59 30.95
CA SER A 320 13.95 -6.92 31.35
C SER A 320 12.42 -6.93 31.46
N ASP A 321 11.83 -5.90 32.07
CA ASP A 321 10.36 -5.76 32.17
C ASP A 321 9.72 -5.53 30.78
N PHE A 322 10.40 -4.75 29.94
CA PHE A 322 10.01 -4.55 28.55
C PHE A 322 10.01 -5.86 27.77
N ARG A 323 11.04 -6.70 27.94
CA ARG A 323 11.12 -8.02 27.30
C ARG A 323 9.91 -8.90 27.66
N ASP A 324 9.43 -8.86 28.89
CA ASP A 324 8.26 -9.65 29.28
C ASP A 324 6.97 -9.08 28.67
N THR A 325 6.90 -7.76 28.50
CA THR A 325 5.84 -7.08 27.74
C THR A 325 5.85 -7.49 26.26
N LEU A 326 7.04 -7.62 25.64
CA LEU A 326 7.17 -8.12 24.27
C LEU A 326 6.60 -9.53 24.12
N LYS A 327 6.88 -10.43 25.07
CA LYS A 327 6.36 -11.81 25.06
C LYS A 327 4.83 -11.82 25.20
N ALA A 328 4.28 -11.04 26.13
CA ALA A 328 2.83 -10.93 26.30
C ALA A 328 2.14 -10.38 25.04
N LEU A 329 2.75 -9.40 24.37
CA LEU A 329 2.23 -8.82 23.14
C LEU A 329 2.31 -9.80 21.96
N ARG A 330 3.43 -10.53 21.84
CA ARG A 330 3.58 -11.63 20.87
C ARG A 330 2.48 -12.67 21.04
N ASP A 331 2.23 -13.09 22.28
CA ASP A 331 1.22 -14.12 22.57
C ASP A 331 -0.20 -13.59 22.31
N THR A 332 -0.43 -12.30 22.54
CA THR A 332 -1.68 -11.63 22.14
C THR A 332 -1.87 -11.68 20.62
N TYR A 333 -0.85 -11.34 19.81
CA TYR A 333 -0.93 -11.42 18.35
C TYR A 333 -1.09 -12.85 17.83
N ARG A 334 -0.40 -13.83 18.42
CA ARG A 334 -0.62 -15.25 18.11
C ARG A 334 -2.06 -15.67 18.43
N GLY A 335 -2.60 -15.19 19.55
CA GLY A 335 -3.99 -15.42 19.93
C GLY A 335 -5.00 -14.80 18.96
N ILE A 336 -4.68 -13.66 18.34
CA ILE A 336 -5.52 -13.06 17.29
C ILE A 336 -5.46 -13.91 16.02
N LEU A 337 -4.27 -14.33 15.58
CA LEU A 337 -4.09 -15.20 14.41
C LEU A 337 -4.86 -16.52 14.49
N VAL A 338 -5.05 -17.05 15.71
CA VAL A 338 -5.77 -18.31 15.93
C VAL A 338 -7.30 -18.10 16.00
N ARG A 339 -7.75 -16.96 16.52
CA ARG A 339 -9.18 -16.71 16.80
C ARG A 339 -9.92 -16.03 15.64
N GLU A 340 -9.21 -15.22 14.86
CA GLU A 340 -9.80 -14.36 13.85
C GLU A 340 -9.53 -14.89 12.45
N ASP A 341 -10.55 -14.87 11.58
CA ASP A 341 -10.41 -15.21 10.17
C ASP A 341 -9.86 -14.02 9.38
N LEU A 342 -8.54 -13.84 9.47
CA LEU A 342 -7.84 -12.71 8.85
C LEU A 342 -7.52 -13.00 7.39
N SER A 343 -7.65 -11.98 6.53
CA SER A 343 -7.13 -12.05 5.16
C SER A 343 -5.63 -12.33 5.17
N GLN A 344 -5.14 -13.06 4.15
CA GLN A 344 -3.74 -13.48 4.07
C GLN A 344 -2.73 -12.32 4.26
N PRO A 345 -2.92 -11.11 3.68
CA PRO A 345 -2.01 -10.00 3.92
C PRO A 345 -2.01 -9.50 5.37
N VAL A 346 -3.18 -9.45 6.02
CA VAL A 346 -3.32 -9.01 7.42
C VAL A 346 -2.71 -10.05 8.36
N ALA A 347 -3.01 -11.33 8.15
CA ALA A 347 -2.41 -12.44 8.91
C ALA A 347 -0.87 -12.42 8.80
N GLN A 348 -0.33 -12.21 7.60
CA GLN A 348 1.12 -12.13 7.40
C GLN A 348 1.74 -10.93 8.12
N GLY A 349 1.06 -9.77 8.14
CA GLY A 349 1.50 -8.58 8.87
C GLY A 349 1.57 -8.82 10.39
N VAL A 350 0.51 -9.41 10.96
CA VAL A 350 0.45 -9.78 12.38
C VAL A 350 1.52 -10.81 12.74
N LEU A 351 1.69 -11.84 11.91
CA LEU A 351 2.71 -12.87 12.11
C LEU A 351 4.13 -12.30 12.07
N SER A 352 4.41 -11.41 11.12
CA SER A 352 5.72 -10.74 11.01
C SER A 352 6.05 -9.93 12.26
N VAL A 353 5.08 -9.20 12.81
CA VAL A 353 5.29 -8.45 14.05
C VAL A 353 5.43 -9.37 15.25
N ALA A 354 4.62 -10.43 15.36
CA ALA A 354 4.77 -11.43 16.41
C ALA A 354 6.17 -12.09 16.40
N GLN A 355 6.69 -12.41 15.21
CA GLN A 355 8.05 -12.94 15.07
C GLN A 355 9.12 -11.90 15.44
N ALA A 356 8.95 -10.65 15.04
CA ALA A 356 9.87 -9.57 15.40
C ALA A 356 9.92 -9.36 16.93
N LEU A 357 8.77 -9.39 17.61
CA LEU A 357 8.68 -9.32 19.07
C LEU A 357 9.42 -10.49 19.74
N ASP A 358 9.29 -11.69 19.21
CA ASP A 358 9.96 -12.89 19.73
C ASP A 358 11.49 -12.79 19.60
N ILE A 359 11.97 -12.35 18.42
CA ILE A 359 13.39 -12.15 18.14
C ILE A 359 13.97 -11.07 19.05
N THR A 360 13.32 -9.90 19.14
CA THR A 360 13.78 -8.82 20.00
C THR A 360 13.80 -9.23 21.47
N ALA A 361 12.77 -9.95 21.94
CA ALA A 361 12.75 -10.46 23.32
C ALA A 361 13.87 -11.48 23.59
N ALA A 362 14.18 -12.34 22.63
CA ALA A 362 15.26 -13.31 22.75
C ALA A 362 16.65 -12.64 22.77
N GLN A 363 16.86 -11.64 21.91
CA GLN A 363 18.11 -10.87 21.85
C GLN A 363 18.38 -10.14 23.18
N MET A 364 17.37 -9.51 23.76
CA MET A 364 17.46 -8.89 25.09
C MET A 364 17.68 -9.90 26.22
N GLY A 365 17.24 -11.15 26.06
CA GLY A 365 17.36 -12.20 27.07
C GLY A 365 18.72 -12.90 27.15
N ALA A 366 19.49 -12.91 26.07
CA ALA A 366 20.82 -13.50 26.03
C ALA A 366 21.88 -12.68 26.80
N GLU A 367 21.53 -11.47 27.25
CA GLU A 367 22.46 -10.46 27.75
C GLU A 367 22.25 -10.08 29.23
N ILE A 368 21.19 -10.60 29.87
CA ILE A 368 20.88 -10.37 31.31
C ILE A 368 21.46 -11.51 32.19
N ARG A 369 22.13 -12.52 31.60
CA ARG A 369 22.94 -13.52 32.33
C ARG A 369 24.40 -13.19 32.18
#